data_AF-A0A450VT75-F1
#
_entry.id   AF-A0A450VT75-F1
#
_cell.length_a   1.000
_cell.length_b   1.000
_cell.length_c   1.000
_cell.angle_alpha   90.00
_cell.angle_beta   90.00
_cell.angle_gamma   90.00
#
_symmetry.space_group_name_H-M   'P 1'
#
loop_
_entity.id
_entity.type
_entity.pdbx_description
1 polymer ?
#
loop_
_entity_poly.entity_id
_entity_poly.type
_entity_poly.pdbx_seq_one_letter_code
_entity_poly.pdbx_strand_id
1 'polypeptide(L)'
;KQLTEAALQAELEAHLESDEKPNRKNGFGKKTLKAPSGSFELNTPRDRAGTFEPQLIKKHQTYLSDEIERKILSLFGLGMAYQDIASHVAELYGLSVSNATISAVTDKLIPELKQWQQRPLGSHHPFLRLEAIHYKVKTDGRYEEKAVYTVPGLN
;
A
#
# COMPACT_ATOMS: atom_id res chain seq x y z
N LYS A 1 4.72 1.01 -20.97
CA LYS A 1 5.15 2.35 -21.47
C LYS A 1 4.02 3.05 -22.22
N GLN A 2 3.69 2.70 -23.47
CA GLN A 2 2.69 3.43 -24.27
C GLN A 2 1.31 3.51 -23.62
N LEU A 3 0.79 2.40 -23.09
CA LEU A 3 -0.50 2.38 -22.35
C LEU A 3 -0.49 3.31 -21.13
N THR A 4 0.62 3.33 -20.40
CA THR A 4 0.80 4.13 -19.18
C THR A 4 0.88 5.62 -19.47
N GLU A 5 1.55 6.00 -20.57
CA GLU A 5 1.63 7.39 -21.04
C GLU A 5 0.26 7.88 -21.56
N ALA A 6 -0.46 7.04 -22.29
CA ALA A 6 -1.81 7.34 -22.77
C ALA A 6 -2.80 7.56 -21.61
N ALA A 7 -2.74 6.72 -20.59
CA ALA A 7 -3.59 6.86 -19.40
C ALA A 7 -3.32 8.17 -18.64
N LEU A 8 -2.05 8.54 -18.43
CA LEU A 8 -1.71 9.81 -17.79
C LEU A 8 -2.14 11.04 -18.60
N GLN A 9 -2.13 10.92 -19.93
CA GLN A 9 -2.61 11.99 -20.80
C GLN A 9 -4.13 12.16 -20.71
N ALA A 10 -4.88 11.05 -20.63
CA ALA A 10 -6.32 11.08 -20.37
C ALA A 10 -6.65 11.69 -19.00
N GLU A 11 -5.88 11.37 -17.95
CA GLU A 11 -6.04 12.01 -16.63
C GLU A 11 -5.81 13.53 -16.69
N LEU A 12 -4.80 13.99 -17.43
CA LEU A 12 -4.55 15.43 -17.58
C LEU A 12 -5.67 16.12 -18.36
N GLU A 13 -6.23 15.48 -19.39
CA GLU A 13 -7.36 16.03 -20.15
C GLU A 13 -8.60 16.19 -19.27
N ALA A 14 -8.94 15.15 -18.49
CA ALA A 14 -10.03 15.24 -17.52
C ALA A 14 -9.79 16.31 -16.44
N HIS A 15 -8.55 16.47 -15.98
CA HIS A 15 -8.18 17.55 -15.05
C HIS A 15 -8.42 18.94 -15.67
N LEU A 16 -8.00 19.14 -16.93
CA LEU A 16 -8.16 20.43 -17.61
C LEU A 16 -9.62 20.77 -17.95
N GLU A 17 -10.48 19.77 -18.15
CA GLU A 17 -11.92 19.97 -18.36
C GLU A 17 -12.68 20.31 -17.07
N SER A 18 -12.17 19.87 -15.92
CA SER A 18 -12.77 20.10 -14.61
C SER A 18 -12.21 21.32 -13.87
N ASP A 19 -11.12 21.90 -14.35
CA ASP A 19 -10.46 23.05 -13.71
C ASP A 19 -11.29 24.33 -13.91
N GLU A 20 -11.75 24.95 -12.82
CA GLU A 20 -12.49 26.23 -12.87
C GLU A 20 -11.61 27.40 -13.34
N LYS A 21 -10.28 27.26 -13.21
CA LYS A 21 -9.30 28.28 -13.59
C LYS A 21 -8.70 27.95 -14.96
N PRO A 22 -8.40 28.96 -15.79
CA PRO A 22 -7.80 28.74 -17.09
C PRO A 22 -6.41 28.09 -16.94
N ASN A 23 -6.34 26.80 -17.24
CA ASN A 23 -5.13 26.01 -17.19
C ASN A 23 -4.89 25.36 -18.57
N ARG A 24 -3.64 24.96 -18.85
CA ARG A 24 -3.27 24.38 -20.14
C ARG A 24 -2.12 23.41 -20.01
N LYS A 25 -1.98 22.52 -20.98
CA LYS A 25 -0.85 21.59 -21.08
C LYS A 25 0.47 22.37 -21.19
N ASN A 26 1.50 21.92 -20.46
CA ASN A 26 2.82 22.54 -20.40
C ASN A 26 3.94 21.50 -20.62
N GLY A 27 3.77 20.72 -21.69
CA GLY A 27 4.74 19.70 -22.10
C GLY A 27 4.79 18.48 -21.18
N PHE A 28 5.94 17.80 -21.19
CA PHE A 28 6.17 16.54 -20.49
C PHE A 28 7.40 16.63 -19.59
N GLY A 29 7.30 16.07 -18.39
CA GLY A 29 8.44 15.76 -17.52
C GLY A 29 8.89 14.32 -17.74
N LYS A 30 10.20 14.08 -17.64
CA LYS A 30 10.77 12.73 -17.68
C LYS A 30 10.77 12.11 -16.30
N LYS A 31 10.36 10.85 -16.21
CA LYS A 31 10.35 10.09 -14.97
C LYS A 31 10.80 8.66 -15.23
N THR A 32 11.90 8.24 -14.61
CA THR A 32 12.33 6.85 -14.68
C THR A 32 11.53 6.03 -13.66
N LEU A 33 10.71 5.12 -14.16
CA LEU A 33 10.02 4.12 -13.35
C LEU A 33 10.87 2.84 -13.31
N LYS A 34 11.03 2.25 -12.14
CA LYS A 34 11.54 0.88 -12.03
C LYS A 34 10.37 -0.09 -11.88
N ALA A 35 10.34 -1.08 -12.76
CA ALA A 35 9.41 -2.19 -12.75
C ALA A 35 10.19 -3.51 -12.64
N PRO A 36 9.53 -4.64 -12.32
CA PRO A 36 10.21 -5.94 -12.23
C PRO A 36 10.89 -6.36 -13.54
N SER A 37 10.37 -5.95 -14.69
CA SER A 37 10.95 -6.22 -16.02
C SER A 37 12.11 -5.29 -16.38
N GLY A 38 12.48 -4.37 -15.49
CA GLY A 38 13.53 -3.38 -15.70
C GLY A 38 13.03 -1.94 -15.49
N SER A 39 13.96 -0.99 -15.60
CA SER A 39 13.63 0.42 -15.56
C SER A 39 13.24 0.94 -16.93
N PHE A 40 12.20 1.76 -17.01
CA PHE A 40 11.82 2.46 -18.23
C PHE A 40 11.54 3.94 -17.96
N GLU A 41 11.88 4.78 -18.93
CA GLU A 41 11.60 6.22 -18.89
C GLU A 41 10.16 6.46 -19.36
N LEU A 42 9.40 7.17 -18.54
CA LEU A 42 8.02 7.56 -18.75
C LEU A 42 7.96 9.07 -18.98
N ASN A 43 7.24 9.48 -20.03
CA ASN A 43 6.89 10.87 -20.25
C ASN A 43 5.62 11.21 -19.47
N THR A 44 5.76 11.95 -18.38
CA THR A 44 4.65 12.43 -17.55
C THR A 44 4.12 13.77 -18.07
N PRO A 45 2.84 13.89 -18.44
CA PRO A 45 2.29 15.15 -18.89
C PRO A 45 2.14 16.12 -17.71
N ARG A 46 2.24 17.43 -17.97
CA ARG A 46 2.18 18.48 -16.94
C ARG A 46 1.23 19.61 -17.35
N ASP A 47 0.61 20.24 -16.37
CA ASP A 47 -0.16 21.46 -16.53
C ASP A 47 0.71 22.72 -16.29
N ARG A 48 0.22 23.87 -16.73
CA ARG A 48 0.88 25.17 -16.59
C ARG A 48 0.84 25.66 -15.15
N ALA A 49 -0.27 25.43 -14.47
CA ALA A 49 -0.48 25.87 -13.10
C ALA A 49 0.19 24.97 -12.04
N GLY A 50 0.64 23.77 -12.42
CA GLY A 50 1.25 22.80 -11.50
C GLY A 50 0.26 22.09 -10.58
N THR A 51 -1.05 22.30 -10.80
CA THR A 51 -2.17 21.82 -9.99
C THR A 51 -2.55 20.38 -10.29
N PHE A 52 -2.17 19.85 -11.45
CA PHE A 52 -2.49 18.47 -11.83
C PHE A 52 -1.77 17.47 -10.91
N GLU A 53 -2.53 16.59 -10.27
CA GLU A 53 -2.00 15.45 -9.50
C GLU A 53 -2.44 14.12 -10.12
N PRO A 54 -1.53 13.40 -10.82
CA PRO A 54 -1.87 12.15 -11.45
C PRO A 54 -2.19 11.07 -10.41
N GLN A 55 -3.23 10.28 -10.68
CA GLN A 55 -3.71 9.23 -9.78
C GLN A 55 -3.01 7.90 -10.06
N LEU A 56 -2.84 7.55 -11.34
CA LEU A 56 -2.17 6.31 -11.75
C LEU A 56 -0.73 6.22 -11.25
N ILE A 57 0.03 7.31 -11.38
CA ILE A 57 1.43 7.42 -10.95
C ILE A 57 1.62 8.79 -10.28
N LYS A 58 1.66 8.79 -8.95
CA LYS A 58 1.74 10.02 -8.16
C LYS A 58 3.01 10.82 -8.45
N LYS A 59 3.00 12.12 -8.19
CA LYS A 59 4.22 12.95 -8.23
C LYS A 59 5.32 12.31 -7.39
N HIS A 60 6.55 12.28 -7.92
CA HIS A 60 7.73 11.65 -7.31
C HIS A 60 7.71 10.12 -7.12
N GLN A 61 6.62 9.41 -7.46
CA GLN A 61 6.56 7.93 -7.39
C GLN A 61 7.39 7.22 -8.48
N THR A 62 8.59 6.75 -8.16
CA THR A 62 9.51 6.10 -9.14
C THR A 62 9.34 4.57 -9.27
N TYR A 63 8.32 3.98 -8.64
CA TYR A 63 8.11 2.53 -8.58
C TYR A 63 6.62 2.16 -8.69
N LEU A 64 6.31 1.00 -9.29
CA LEU A 64 4.97 0.39 -9.21
C LEU A 64 4.72 -0.06 -7.76
N SER A 65 3.97 0.75 -6.99
CA SER A 65 3.75 0.56 -5.55
C SER A 65 3.07 -0.75 -5.22
N ASP A 66 2.07 -1.14 -6.01
CA ASP A 66 1.07 -2.10 -5.56
C ASP A 66 1.60 -3.54 -5.49
N GLU A 67 2.54 -3.90 -6.37
CA GLU A 67 3.17 -5.23 -6.35
C GLU A 67 4.10 -5.38 -5.15
N ILE A 68 4.92 -4.35 -4.88
CA ILE A 68 5.82 -4.33 -3.73
C ILE A 68 5.01 -4.32 -2.44
N GLU A 69 3.94 -3.53 -2.37
CA GLU A 69 3.04 -3.51 -1.22
C GLU A 69 2.41 -4.89 -0.97
N ARG A 70 1.87 -5.55 -2.01
CA ARG A 70 1.36 -6.92 -1.90
C ARG A 70 2.43 -7.90 -1.43
N LYS A 71 3.67 -7.75 -1.90
CA LYS A 71 4.78 -8.61 -1.47
C LYS A 71 5.16 -8.36 -0.02
N ILE A 72 5.24 -7.10 0.41
CA ILE A 72 5.45 -6.72 1.82
C ILE A 72 4.36 -7.34 2.70
N LEU A 73 3.09 -7.21 2.32
CA LEU A 73 1.97 -7.80 3.06
C LEU A 73 2.05 -9.33 3.11
N SER A 74 2.44 -9.99 2.02
CA SER A 74 2.63 -11.43 1.99
C SER A 74 3.76 -11.89 2.92
N LEU A 75 4.91 -11.21 2.92
CA LEU A 75 6.04 -11.53 3.79
C LEU A 75 5.70 -11.25 5.27
N PHE A 76 4.97 -10.17 5.54
CA PHE A 76 4.45 -9.88 6.87
C PHE A 76 3.47 -10.96 7.35
N GLY A 77 2.56 -11.41 6.48
CA GLY A 77 1.63 -12.51 6.78
C GLY A 77 2.31 -13.86 7.04
N LEU A 78 3.54 -14.05 6.53
CA LEU A 78 4.38 -15.22 6.85
C LEU A 78 5.15 -15.06 8.18
N GLY A 79 5.01 -13.94 8.88
CA GLY A 79 5.64 -13.69 10.17
C GLY A 79 7.10 -13.24 10.10
N MET A 80 7.57 -12.74 8.95
CA MET A 80 8.94 -12.25 8.82
C MET A 80 9.14 -10.93 9.59
N ALA A 81 10.33 -10.75 10.18
CA ALA A 81 10.66 -9.49 10.85
C ALA A 81 10.81 -8.36 9.83
N TYR A 82 10.56 -7.11 10.25
CA TYR A 82 10.64 -5.96 9.34
C TYR A 82 12.02 -5.79 8.68
N GLN A 83 13.10 -6.12 9.41
CA GLN A 83 14.46 -6.09 8.87
C GLN A 83 14.66 -7.13 7.75
N ASP A 84 14.08 -8.33 7.91
CA ASP A 84 14.15 -9.39 6.90
C ASP A 84 13.31 -9.04 5.67
N ILE A 85 12.12 -8.48 5.88
CA ILE A 85 11.25 -7.98 4.81
C ILE A 85 11.99 -6.90 4.00
N ALA A 86 12.59 -5.92 4.68
CA ALA A 86 13.37 -4.87 4.03
C ALA A 86 14.53 -5.45 3.20
N SER A 87 15.23 -6.45 3.74
CA SER A 87 16.35 -7.12 3.07
C SER A 87 15.89 -7.89 1.83
N HIS A 88 14.77 -8.64 1.92
CA HIS A 88 14.21 -9.36 0.79
C HIS A 88 13.70 -8.43 -0.31
N VAL A 89 13.07 -7.31 0.05
CA VAL A 89 12.64 -6.34 -0.96
C VAL A 89 13.84 -5.69 -1.64
N ALA A 90 14.92 -5.43 -0.89
CA ALA A 90 16.17 -4.93 -1.46
C ALA A 90 16.83 -5.94 -2.42
N GLU A 91 16.84 -7.22 -2.07
CA GLU A 91 17.41 -8.28 -2.90
C GLU A 91 16.62 -8.51 -4.18
N LEU A 92 15.30 -8.64 -4.08
CA LEU A 92 14.43 -9.01 -5.21
C LEU A 92 14.18 -7.82 -6.16
N TYR A 93 14.06 -6.61 -5.62
CA TYR A 93 13.64 -5.44 -6.38
C TYR A 93 14.70 -4.33 -6.46
N GLY A 94 15.83 -4.47 -5.77
CA GLY A 94 16.87 -3.45 -5.72
C GLY A 94 16.44 -2.20 -4.94
N LEU A 95 15.53 -2.34 -3.96
CA LEU A 95 14.91 -1.24 -3.23
C LEU A 95 15.19 -1.26 -1.74
N SER A 96 15.74 -0.16 -1.23
CA SER A 96 15.77 0.06 0.20
C SER A 96 14.40 0.54 0.68
N VAL A 97 13.78 -0.23 1.57
CA VAL A 97 12.53 0.11 2.26
C VAL A 97 12.81 0.24 3.74
N SER A 98 12.26 1.28 4.36
CA SER A 98 12.40 1.50 5.80
C SER A 98 11.34 0.71 6.58
N ASN A 99 11.62 0.41 7.85
CA ASN A 99 10.62 -0.17 8.76
C ASN A 99 9.36 0.71 8.88
N ALA A 100 9.51 2.02 8.80
CA ALA A 100 8.37 2.95 8.80
C ALA A 100 7.50 2.78 7.55
N THR A 101 8.13 2.54 6.39
CA THR A 101 7.42 2.24 5.14
C THR A 101 6.67 0.92 5.24
N ILE A 102 7.31 -0.13 5.76
CA ILE A 102 6.68 -1.44 5.97
C ILE A 102 5.48 -1.30 6.91
N SER A 103 5.64 -0.59 8.03
CA SER A 103 4.55 -0.31 8.98
C SER A 103 3.38 0.41 8.30
N ALA A 104 3.66 1.47 7.54
CA ALA A 104 2.62 2.23 6.83
C ALA A 104 1.87 1.38 5.79
N VAL A 105 2.54 0.43 5.15
CA VAL A 105 1.90 -0.53 4.23
C VAL A 105 1.03 -1.52 4.99
N THR A 106 1.50 -2.08 6.10
CA THR A 106 0.72 -3.01 6.92
C THR A 106 -0.49 -2.32 7.58
N ASP A 107 -0.37 -1.03 7.93
CA ASP A 107 -1.44 -0.24 8.55
C ASP A 107 -2.64 -0.04 7.61
N LYS A 108 -2.44 -0.16 6.30
CA LYS A 108 -3.55 -0.13 5.32
C LYS A 108 -4.56 -1.27 5.52
N LEU A 109 -4.18 -2.36 6.20
CA LEU A 109 -5.08 -3.46 6.52
C LEU A 109 -5.98 -3.17 7.74
N ILE A 110 -5.68 -2.15 8.55
CA ILE A 110 -6.43 -1.87 9.77
C ILE A 110 -7.94 -1.63 9.50
N PRO A 111 -8.35 -0.85 8.48
CA PRO A 111 -9.76 -0.69 8.14
C PRO A 111 -10.44 -2.00 7.74
N GLU A 112 -9.78 -2.82 6.93
CA GLU A 112 -10.29 -4.13 6.50
C GLU A 112 -10.43 -5.10 7.68
N LEU A 113 -9.47 -5.11 8.61
CA LEU A 113 -9.52 -5.89 9.85
C LEU A 113 -10.70 -5.46 10.72
N LYS A 114 -10.97 -4.15 10.84
CA LYS A 114 -12.13 -3.64 11.59
C LYS A 114 -13.46 -4.06 10.95
N GLN A 115 -13.56 -3.99 9.63
CA GLN A 115 -14.74 -4.47 8.90
C GLN A 115 -14.94 -5.98 9.08
N TRP A 116 -13.86 -6.75 8.98
CA TRP A 116 -13.90 -8.20 9.20
C TRP A 116 -14.32 -8.56 10.63
N GLN A 117 -13.87 -7.81 11.64
CA GLN A 117 -14.29 -7.99 13.03
C GLN A 117 -15.78 -7.71 13.23
N GLN A 118 -16.37 -6.81 12.45
CA GLN A 118 -17.78 -6.42 12.54
C GLN A 118 -18.70 -7.23 11.62
N ARG A 119 -18.17 -8.24 10.91
CA ARG A 119 -18.96 -9.03 9.97
C ARG A 119 -20.12 -9.76 10.68
N PRO A 120 -21.30 -9.89 10.03
CA PRO A 120 -22.39 -10.68 10.58
C PRO A 120 -21.96 -12.14 10.71
N LEU A 121 -22.36 -12.77 11.81
CA LEU A 121 -22.15 -14.19 12.08
C LEU A 121 -23.44 -14.98 11.84
N GLY A 122 -23.32 -16.30 11.72
CA GLY A 122 -24.46 -17.20 11.66
C GLY A 122 -25.28 -17.13 12.95
N SER A 123 -26.57 -17.47 12.85
CA SER A 123 -27.45 -17.46 14.03
C SER A 123 -27.15 -18.60 15.02
N HIS A 124 -26.50 -19.67 14.56
CA HIS A 124 -26.23 -20.87 15.35
C HIS A 124 -24.80 -21.34 15.13
N HIS A 125 -24.08 -21.58 16.23
CA HIS A 125 -22.75 -22.18 16.25
C HIS A 125 -22.74 -23.25 17.36
N PRO A 126 -22.94 -24.54 17.02
CA PRO A 126 -23.11 -25.59 18.03
C PRO A 126 -21.87 -25.82 18.90
N PHE A 127 -20.68 -25.50 18.37
CA PHE A 127 -19.43 -25.58 19.12
C PHE A 127 -18.64 -24.29 18.99
N LEU A 128 -18.19 -23.77 20.13
CA LEU A 128 -17.29 -22.63 20.25
C LEU A 128 -16.13 -23.03 21.17
N ARG A 129 -14.91 -22.63 20.81
CA ARG A 129 -13.75 -22.72 21.69
C ARG A 129 -13.24 -21.32 21.96
N LEU A 130 -12.81 -21.07 23.19
CA LEU A 130 -12.08 -19.87 23.58
C LEU A 130 -10.62 -20.26 23.81
N GLU A 131 -9.70 -19.56 23.17
CA GLU A 131 -8.27 -19.72 23.39
C GLU A 131 -7.63 -18.39 23.78
N ALA A 132 -6.50 -18.46 24.48
CA ALA A 132 -5.71 -17.32 24.86
C ALA A 132 -4.23 -17.58 24.58
N ILE A 133 -3.56 -16.62 23.92
CA ILE A 133 -2.10 -16.61 23.74
C ILE A 133 -1.55 -15.36 24.38
N HIS A 134 -0.54 -15.52 25.24
CA HIS A 134 0.09 -14.41 25.94
C HIS A 134 1.25 -13.84 25.14
N TYR A 135 1.26 -12.52 24.97
CA TYR A 135 2.32 -11.77 24.30
C TYR A 135 2.84 -10.65 25.20
N LYS A 136 4.13 -10.36 25.11
CA LYS A 136 4.72 -9.18 25.72
C LYS A 136 4.51 -7.98 24.81
N VAL A 137 3.72 -7.02 25.27
CA VAL A 137 3.36 -5.82 24.51
C VAL A 137 3.86 -4.59 25.25
N LYS A 138 4.40 -3.62 24.52
CA LYS A 138 4.84 -2.35 25.09
C LYS A 138 3.66 -1.38 25.19
N THR A 139 3.29 -0.98 26.41
CA THR A 139 2.24 0.00 26.70
C THR A 139 2.84 1.08 27.60
N ASP A 140 2.68 2.36 27.27
CA ASP A 140 3.18 3.51 28.05
C ASP A 140 4.67 3.38 28.47
N GLY A 141 5.48 2.82 27.58
CA GLY A 141 6.92 2.63 27.79
C GLY A 141 7.32 1.37 28.57
N ARG A 142 6.38 0.62 29.13
CA ARG A 142 6.64 -0.62 29.87
C ARG A 142 6.18 -1.85 29.09
N TYR A 143 6.91 -2.96 29.24
CA TYR A 143 6.47 -4.24 28.68
C TYR A 143 5.53 -4.92 29.67
N GLU A 144 4.33 -5.21 29.21
CA GLU A 144 3.29 -5.92 29.95
C GLU A 144 2.91 -7.20 29.22
N GLU A 145 2.60 -8.25 29.97
CA GLU A 145 2.06 -9.47 29.40
C GLU A 145 0.56 -9.30 29.17
N LYS A 146 0.11 -9.47 27.92
CA LYS A 146 -1.29 -9.34 27.52
C LYS A 146 -1.74 -10.59 26.80
N ALA A 147 -2.95 -11.05 27.11
CA ALA A 147 -3.58 -12.18 26.45
C ALA A 147 -4.37 -11.71 25.21
N VAL A 148 -4.12 -12.35 24.07
CA VAL A 148 -4.96 -12.26 22.87
C VAL A 148 -5.93 -13.43 22.89
N TYR A 149 -7.23 -13.12 22.91
CA TYR A 149 -8.29 -14.12 22.90
C TYR A 149 -8.77 -14.40 21.48
N THR A 150 -8.89 -15.67 21.11
CA THR A 150 -9.48 -16.10 19.84
C THR A 150 -10.70 -16.99 20.10
N VAL A 151 -11.74 -16.81 19.29
CA VAL A 151 -13.01 -17.56 19.40
C VAL A 151 -13.31 -18.27 18.08
N PRO A 152 -12.68 -19.43 17.81
CA PRO A 152 -13.08 -20.27 16.70
C PRO A 152 -14.44 -20.94 16.97
N GLY A 153 -15.31 -20.92 15.96
CA GLY A 153 -16.61 -21.59 15.97
C GLY A 153 -16.77 -22.53 14.78
N LEU A 154 -17.48 -23.63 14.99
CA LEU A 154 -17.94 -24.52 13.93
C LEU A 154 -19.32 -24.06 13.45
N ASN A 155 -19.51 -24.02 12.13
CA ASN A 155 -20.80 -23.76 11.48
C ASN A 155 -21.51 -25.06 11.18
#